data_AF-X1JT83-F1
#
_entry.id   AF-X1JT83-F1
#
_cell.length_a   1.000
_cell.length_b   1.000
_cell.length_c   1.000
_cell.angle_alpha   90.00
_cell.angle_beta   90.00
_cell.angle_gamma   90.00
#
_symmetry.space_group_name_H-M   'P 1'
#
loop_
_entity.id
_entity.type
_entity.pdbx_description
1 polymer ?
#
loop_
_entity_poly.entity_id
_entity_poly.type
_entity_poly.pdbx_seq_one_letter_code
_entity_poly.pdbx_strand_id
1 'polypeptide(L)'
;EKIGLDGDRLKGLYIGGLLHDIGKISTPESILSKPGELTDEEWNLVRAHAKQGYLILKGTNLPWPVADMVLHHHERLDGSGYPHGVSGDKLSLENRILGVCDVVEAMSSHRPYRPARSEEEVLEEIKNGRGTKYDVNVVDAMLRIIEGGEFDLGGEGKFE
;
A
#
# COMPACT_ATOMS: atom_id res chain seq x y z
N GLU A 1 8.29 1.03 -14.26
CA GLU A 1 8.78 1.59 -15.55
C GLU A 1 8.84 3.11 -15.56
N LYS A 2 7.72 3.83 -15.38
CA LYS A 2 7.66 5.32 -15.46
C LYS A 2 8.62 6.09 -14.53
N ILE A 3 9.09 5.46 -13.45
CA ILE A 3 10.01 6.02 -12.46
C ILE A 3 11.38 5.33 -12.43
N GLY A 4 11.75 4.62 -13.50
CA GLY A 4 13.12 4.16 -13.73
C GLY A 4 13.56 2.89 -12.99
N LEU A 5 12.64 2.08 -12.45
CA LEU A 5 12.99 0.72 -12.00
C LEU A 5 13.34 -0.16 -13.21
N ASP A 6 14.45 -0.88 -13.12
CA ASP A 6 14.83 -1.90 -14.10
C ASP A 6 13.91 -3.13 -14.05
N GLY A 7 14.01 -3.97 -15.09
CA GLY A 7 13.14 -5.12 -15.26
C GLY A 7 13.27 -6.20 -14.17
N ASP A 8 14.41 -6.32 -13.48
CA ASP A 8 14.56 -7.31 -12.41
C ASP A 8 13.94 -6.79 -11.11
N ARG A 9 14.19 -5.53 -10.76
CA ARG A 9 13.55 -4.87 -9.62
C ARG A 9 12.03 -4.79 -9.78
N LEU A 10 11.53 -4.61 -11.01
CA LEU A 10 10.09 -4.64 -11.29
C LEU A 10 9.46 -6.00 -10.97
N LYS A 11 10.16 -7.12 -11.25
CA LYS A 11 9.69 -8.45 -10.83
C LYS A 11 9.64 -8.55 -9.32
N GLY A 12 10.68 -8.07 -8.63
CA GLY A 12 10.70 -8.02 -7.16
C GLY A 12 9.56 -7.22 -6.58
N LEU A 13 9.31 -6.01 -7.11
CA LEU A 13 8.20 -5.16 -6.71
C LEU A 13 6.84 -5.81 -7.00
N TYR A 14 6.67 -6.48 -8.14
CA TYR A 14 5.44 -7.21 -8.46
C TYR A 14 5.17 -8.32 -7.45
N ILE A 15 6.19 -9.13 -7.11
CA ILE A 15 6.07 -10.16 -6.06
C ILE A 15 5.79 -9.51 -4.70
N GLY A 16 6.44 -8.38 -4.39
CA GLY A 16 6.15 -7.57 -3.20
C GLY A 16 4.69 -7.13 -3.14
N GLY A 17 4.15 -6.63 -4.24
CA GLY A 17 2.74 -6.24 -4.38
C GLY A 17 1.78 -7.41 -4.16
N LEU A 18 2.08 -8.60 -4.69
CA LEU A 18 1.23 -9.78 -4.47
C LEU A 18 1.23 -10.26 -3.01
N LEU A 19 2.33 -10.04 -2.29
CA LEU A 19 2.55 -10.62 -0.96
C LEU A 19 2.43 -9.61 0.18
N HIS A 20 2.25 -8.32 -0.10
CA HIS A 20 2.30 -7.24 0.91
C HIS A 20 1.36 -7.49 2.10
N ASP A 21 0.21 -8.09 1.84
CA ASP A 21 -0.84 -8.36 2.81
C ASP A 21 -0.87 -9.82 3.31
N ILE A 22 0.11 -10.67 2.96
CA ILE A 22 0.10 -12.10 3.31
C ILE A 22 -0.02 -12.36 4.82
N GLY A 23 0.47 -11.41 5.64
CA GLY A 23 0.38 -11.49 7.09
C GLY A 23 -1.03 -11.38 7.66
N LYS A 24 -2.03 -10.95 6.87
CA LYS A 24 -3.44 -10.92 7.30
C LYS A 24 -3.98 -12.31 7.63
N ILE A 25 -3.32 -13.39 7.16
CA ILE A 25 -3.61 -14.77 7.58
C ILE A 25 -3.55 -14.98 9.10
N SER A 26 -2.80 -14.14 9.82
CA SER A 26 -2.70 -14.17 11.28
C SER A 26 -3.75 -13.31 11.99
N THR A 27 -4.59 -12.58 11.26
CA THR A 27 -5.67 -11.75 11.81
C THR A 27 -6.98 -12.55 11.79
N PRO A 28 -7.75 -12.60 12.89
CA PRO A 28 -9.04 -13.28 12.91
C PRO A 28 -10.00 -12.78 11.83
N GLU A 29 -10.66 -13.71 11.14
CA GLU A 29 -11.65 -13.39 10.11
C GLU A 29 -12.77 -12.49 10.63
N SER A 30 -13.19 -12.68 11.88
CA SER A 30 -14.21 -11.86 12.54
C SER A 30 -13.83 -10.39 12.68
N ILE A 31 -12.53 -10.06 12.61
CA ILE A 31 -12.02 -8.67 12.60
C ILE A 31 -11.93 -8.16 11.16
N LEU A 32 -11.39 -8.97 10.24
CA LEU A 32 -11.22 -8.58 8.83
C LEU A 32 -12.56 -8.32 8.13
N SER A 33 -13.60 -9.09 8.50
CA SER A 33 -14.96 -9.01 7.96
C SER A 33 -15.93 -8.18 8.80
N LYS A 34 -15.46 -7.55 9.90
CA LYS A 34 -16.34 -6.85 10.83
C LYS A 34 -17.08 -5.70 10.15
N PRO A 35 -18.43 -5.64 10.23
CA PRO A 35 -19.18 -4.48 9.78
C PRO A 35 -19.03 -3.33 10.80
N GLY A 36 -18.75 -2.13 10.29
CA GLY A 36 -18.56 -0.93 11.11
C GLY A 36 -17.13 -0.77 11.66
N GLU A 37 -16.92 0.29 12.45
CA GLU A 37 -15.57 0.68 12.88
C GLU A 37 -14.87 -0.37 13.75
N LEU A 38 -13.55 -0.49 13.54
CA LEU A 38 -12.68 -1.30 14.37
C LEU A 38 -12.30 -0.51 15.63
N THR A 39 -12.21 -1.19 16.78
CA THR A 39 -11.63 -0.60 17.99
C THR A 39 -10.13 -0.43 17.84
N ASP A 40 -9.49 0.33 18.74
CA ASP A 40 -8.04 0.52 18.72
C ASP A 40 -7.27 -0.82 18.86
N GLU A 41 -7.78 -1.75 19.67
CA GLU A 41 -7.21 -3.09 19.85
C GLU A 41 -7.34 -3.92 18.57
N GLU A 42 -8.50 -3.88 17.91
CA GLU A 42 -8.72 -4.55 16.63
C GLU A 42 -7.82 -3.96 15.53
N TRP A 43 -7.67 -2.64 15.50
CA TRP A 43 -6.72 -1.97 14.61
C TRP A 43 -5.28 -2.39 14.88
N ASN A 44 -4.89 -2.60 16.13
CA ASN A 44 -3.55 -3.11 16.46
C ASN A 44 -3.33 -4.53 15.92
N LEU A 45 -4.36 -5.38 15.94
CA LEU A 45 -4.30 -6.72 15.34
C LEU A 45 -4.22 -6.67 13.82
N VAL A 46 -4.94 -5.75 13.17
CA VAL A 46 -4.81 -5.53 11.72
C VAL A 46 -3.40 -5.03 11.40
N ARG A 47 -2.90 -4.00 12.09
CA ARG A 47 -1.55 -3.43 11.85
C ARG A 47 -0.42 -4.45 12.04
N ALA A 48 -0.63 -5.47 12.88
CA ALA A 48 0.35 -6.53 13.08
C ALA A 48 0.63 -7.35 11.80
N HIS A 49 -0.24 -7.33 10.78
CA HIS A 49 -0.06 -8.09 9.54
C HIS A 49 1.29 -7.80 8.86
N ALA A 50 1.78 -6.57 8.87
CA ALA A 50 3.07 -6.23 8.26
C ALA A 50 4.23 -7.01 8.91
N LYS A 51 4.25 -7.08 10.26
CA LYS A 51 5.23 -7.86 11.01
C LYS A 51 5.06 -9.36 10.79
N GLN A 52 3.82 -9.86 10.74
CA GLN A 52 3.56 -11.28 10.50
C GLN A 52 3.95 -11.70 9.09
N GLY A 53 3.65 -10.88 8.08
CA GLY A 53 4.07 -11.10 6.70
C GLY A 53 5.59 -11.14 6.57
N TYR A 54 6.31 -10.24 7.24
CA TYR A 54 7.77 -10.31 7.35
C TYR A 54 8.23 -11.65 7.95
N LEU A 55 7.64 -12.10 9.06
CA LEU A 55 8.04 -13.36 9.70
C LEU A 55 7.81 -14.58 8.81
N ILE A 56 6.75 -14.58 8.01
CA ILE A 56 6.46 -15.61 7.00
C ILE A 56 7.55 -15.60 5.91
N LEU A 57 7.95 -14.41 5.44
CA LEU A 57 8.78 -14.27 4.24
C LEU A 57 10.29 -14.22 4.51
N LYS A 58 10.73 -13.82 5.71
CA LYS A 58 12.17 -13.60 6.02
C LYS A 58 13.06 -14.84 5.84
N GLY A 59 12.48 -16.05 5.89
CA GLY A 59 13.19 -17.31 5.69
C GLY A 59 13.14 -17.82 4.24
N THR A 60 12.46 -17.12 3.34
CA THR A 60 12.33 -17.53 1.93
C THR A 60 13.57 -17.11 1.14
N ASN A 61 13.93 -17.91 0.15
CA ASN A 61 15.10 -17.66 -0.71
C ASN A 61 14.72 -16.83 -1.95
N LEU A 62 13.97 -15.75 -1.75
CA LEU A 62 13.62 -14.82 -2.82
C LEU A 62 14.82 -13.92 -3.14
N PRO A 63 15.12 -13.65 -4.44
CA PRO A 63 16.27 -12.82 -4.81
C PRO A 63 16.06 -11.32 -4.53
N TRP A 64 14.83 -10.91 -4.21
CA TRP A 64 14.44 -9.53 -3.94
C TRP A 64 14.10 -9.34 -2.46
N PRO A 65 14.18 -8.10 -1.92
CA PRO A 65 13.90 -7.81 -0.52
C PRO A 65 12.40 -7.77 -0.20
N VAL A 66 11.66 -8.80 -0.63
CA VAL A 66 10.19 -8.87 -0.52
C VAL A 66 9.72 -8.82 0.94
N ALA A 67 10.44 -9.48 1.85
CA ALA A 67 10.10 -9.43 3.27
C ALA A 67 10.15 -7.99 3.82
N ASP A 68 11.15 -7.21 3.39
CA ASP A 68 11.30 -5.79 3.76
C ASP A 68 10.20 -4.92 3.13
N MET A 69 9.85 -5.19 1.86
CA MET A 69 8.69 -4.56 1.20
C MET A 69 7.41 -4.74 2.02
N VAL A 70 7.13 -5.98 2.42
CA VAL A 70 5.97 -6.36 3.23
C VAL A 70 6.02 -5.74 4.63
N LEU A 71 7.19 -5.66 5.27
CA LEU A 71 7.30 -5.06 6.59
C LEU A 71 6.98 -3.57 6.60
N HIS A 72 7.37 -2.86 5.55
CA HIS A 72 7.43 -1.40 5.54
C HIS A 72 6.48 -0.72 4.54
N HIS A 73 5.56 -1.44 3.91
CA HIS A 73 4.60 -0.83 2.97
C HIS A 73 3.65 0.20 3.61
N HIS A 74 3.45 0.14 4.93
CA HIS A 74 2.69 1.14 5.69
C HIS A 74 3.53 2.29 6.24
N GLU A 75 4.85 2.29 6.02
CA GLU A 75 5.70 3.41 6.41
C GLU A 75 5.47 4.62 5.51
N ARG A 76 5.74 5.82 6.03
CA ARG A 76 5.52 7.10 5.34
C ARG A 76 6.77 7.96 5.45
N LEU A 77 6.99 8.83 4.46
CA LEU A 77 8.21 9.64 4.39
C LEU A 77 8.40 10.56 5.61
N ASP A 78 7.32 11.01 6.24
CA ASP A 78 7.31 11.84 7.45
C ASP A 78 7.48 11.03 8.75
N GLY A 79 7.53 9.70 8.67
CA GLY A 79 7.62 8.82 9.83
C GLY A 79 6.28 8.60 10.56
N SER A 80 5.15 9.07 10.02
CA SER A 80 3.82 8.84 10.61
C SER A 80 3.32 7.40 10.41
N GLY A 81 4.04 6.60 9.62
CA GLY A 81 3.69 5.23 9.28
C GLY A 81 4.02 4.23 10.38
N TYR A 82 3.83 2.95 10.05
CA TYR A 82 4.06 1.84 10.96
C TYR A 82 4.67 0.66 10.18
N PRO A 83 5.32 -0.33 10.83
CA PRO A 83 5.37 -0.56 12.29
C PRO A 83 6.46 0.18 13.06
N HIS A 84 7.44 0.79 12.39
CA HIS A 84 8.65 1.31 13.02
C HIS A 84 8.79 2.83 12.91
N GLY A 85 7.96 3.50 12.08
CA GLY A 85 8.08 4.94 11.84
C GLY A 85 9.34 5.26 11.04
N VAL A 86 9.71 4.39 10.10
CA VAL A 86 10.88 4.59 9.24
C VAL A 86 10.56 5.69 8.23
N SER A 87 11.39 6.73 8.21
CA SER A 87 11.15 7.94 7.43
C SER A 87 12.18 8.16 6.32
N GLY A 88 11.78 9.00 5.35
CA GLY A 88 12.63 9.55 4.31
C GLY A 88 13.50 8.52 3.58
N ASP A 89 14.80 8.81 3.53
CA ASP A 89 15.79 8.06 2.75
C ASP A 89 16.05 6.63 3.21
N LYS A 90 15.49 6.23 4.35
CA LYS A 90 15.59 4.84 4.83
C LYS A 90 14.59 3.90 4.14
N LEU A 91 13.53 4.43 3.54
CA LEU A 91 12.59 3.63 2.76
C LEU A 91 13.14 3.40 1.36
N SER A 92 13.19 2.13 0.95
CA SER A 92 13.52 1.77 -0.44
C SER A 92 12.51 2.38 -1.41
N LEU A 93 12.91 2.53 -2.67
CA LEU A 93 11.98 3.03 -3.70
C LEU A 93 10.78 2.09 -3.85
N GLU A 94 11.00 0.78 -3.72
CA GLU A 94 9.95 -0.24 -3.73
C GLU A 94 8.94 -0.06 -2.59
N ASN A 95 9.39 0.24 -1.37
CA ASN A 95 8.48 0.57 -0.26
C ASN A 95 7.65 1.82 -0.55
N ARG A 96 8.29 2.87 -1.09
CA ARG A 96 7.61 4.11 -1.42
C ARG A 96 6.55 3.91 -2.50
N ILE A 97 6.84 3.07 -3.49
CA ILE A 97 5.87 2.69 -4.53
C ILE A 97 4.72 1.90 -3.93
N LEU A 98 5.05 0.84 -3.21
CA LEU A 98 4.06 -0.08 -2.64
C LEU A 98 3.13 0.65 -1.66
N GLY A 99 3.66 1.57 -0.86
CA GLY A 99 2.85 2.37 0.06
C GLY A 99 1.86 3.32 -0.63
N VAL A 100 2.21 3.89 -1.79
CA VAL A 100 1.24 4.68 -2.58
C VAL A 100 0.20 3.77 -3.24
N CYS A 101 0.63 2.64 -3.81
CA CYS A 101 -0.29 1.66 -4.41
C CYS A 101 -1.31 1.13 -3.38
N ASP A 102 -0.86 0.76 -2.18
CA ASP A 102 -1.73 0.28 -1.10
C ASP A 102 -2.72 1.36 -0.64
N VAL A 103 -2.32 2.63 -0.53
CA VAL A 103 -3.25 3.72 -0.20
C VAL A 103 -4.34 3.87 -1.25
N VAL A 104 -3.95 3.86 -2.53
CA VAL A 104 -4.88 3.96 -3.66
C VAL A 104 -5.87 2.79 -3.65
N GLU A 105 -5.37 1.55 -3.56
CA GLU A 105 -6.22 0.34 -3.48
C GLU A 105 -7.14 0.36 -2.26
N ALA A 106 -6.60 0.73 -1.10
CA ALA A 106 -7.34 0.75 0.15
C ALA A 106 -8.49 1.74 0.12
N MET A 107 -8.32 2.88 -0.56
CA MET A 107 -9.33 3.92 -0.68
C MET A 107 -10.36 3.63 -1.76
N SER A 108 -9.97 3.05 -2.90
CA SER A 108 -10.88 2.74 -4.00
C SER A 108 -11.67 1.44 -3.79
N SER A 109 -11.25 0.56 -2.88
CA SER A 109 -11.93 -0.71 -2.63
C SER A 109 -13.06 -0.61 -1.61
N HIS A 110 -14.19 -1.29 -1.88
CA HIS A 110 -15.25 -1.49 -0.90
C HIS A 110 -14.77 -2.40 0.24
N ARG A 111 -14.88 -1.95 1.48
CA ARG A 111 -14.50 -2.72 2.68
C ARG A 111 -15.72 -2.92 3.59
N PRO A 112 -15.79 -4.02 4.36
CA PRO A 112 -16.93 -4.29 5.26
C PRO A 112 -17.30 -3.14 6.20
N TYR A 113 -16.30 -2.32 6.57
CA TYR A 113 -16.42 -1.18 7.47
C TYR A 113 -16.39 0.19 6.79
N ARG A 114 -16.18 0.27 5.47
CA ARG A 114 -16.07 1.55 4.75
C ARG A 114 -16.40 1.41 3.27
N PRO A 115 -17.29 2.26 2.70
CA PRO A 115 -17.48 2.30 1.25
C PRO A 115 -16.19 2.70 0.51
N ALA A 116 -16.12 2.34 -0.77
CA ALA A 116 -15.11 2.87 -1.68
C ALA A 116 -15.26 4.41 -1.74
N ARG A 117 -14.14 5.12 -1.78
CA ARG A 117 -14.11 6.57 -2.00
C ARG A 117 -14.11 6.89 -3.49
N SER A 118 -14.53 8.10 -3.84
CA SER A 118 -14.51 8.54 -5.24
C SER A 118 -13.07 8.67 -5.76
N GLU A 119 -12.91 8.63 -7.08
CA GLU A 119 -11.61 8.90 -7.72
C GLU A 119 -11.04 10.25 -7.27
N GLU A 120 -11.87 11.29 -7.20
CA GLU A 120 -11.46 12.61 -6.74
C GLU A 120 -10.91 12.57 -5.31
N GLU A 121 -11.58 11.86 -4.39
CA GLU A 121 -11.11 11.72 -3.00
C GLU A 121 -9.79 10.95 -2.91
N VAL A 122 -9.60 9.92 -3.74
CA VAL A 122 -8.34 9.15 -3.81
C VAL A 122 -7.21 10.03 -4.32
N LEU A 123 -7.44 10.76 -5.41
CA LEU A 123 -6.46 11.67 -6.00
C LEU A 123 -6.11 12.80 -5.04
N GLU A 124 -7.09 13.35 -4.31
CA GLU A 124 -6.88 14.40 -3.32
C GLU A 124 -6.01 13.92 -2.15
N GLU A 125 -6.21 12.70 -1.62
CA GLU A 125 -5.36 12.15 -0.56
C GLU A 125 -3.88 12.09 -0.98
N ILE A 126 -3.59 11.50 -2.15
CA ILE A 126 -2.20 11.35 -2.59
C ILE A 126 -1.58 12.68 -3.00
N LYS A 127 -2.37 13.64 -3.53
CA LYS A 127 -1.92 15.02 -3.80
C LYS A 127 -1.57 15.75 -2.51
N ASN A 128 -2.41 15.65 -1.48
CA ASN A 128 -2.19 16.31 -0.19
C ASN A 128 -0.99 15.73 0.57
N GLY A 129 -0.74 14.42 0.44
CA GLY A 129 0.43 13.75 1.04
C GLY A 129 1.73 13.84 0.22
N ARG A 130 1.70 14.44 -0.97
CA ARG A 130 2.84 14.48 -1.89
C ARG A 130 4.03 15.24 -1.30
N GLY A 131 5.19 14.59 -1.21
CA GLY A 131 6.43 15.17 -0.69
C GLY A 131 6.49 15.26 0.84
N THR A 132 5.43 14.86 1.54
CA THR A 132 5.37 14.78 3.00
C THR A 132 5.22 13.34 3.46
N LYS A 133 4.12 12.68 3.10
CA LYS A 133 3.84 11.26 3.38
C LYS A 133 4.35 10.35 2.27
N TYR A 134 4.25 10.82 1.02
CA TYR A 134 4.44 10.03 -0.18
C TYR A 134 5.56 10.60 -1.06
N ASP A 135 6.29 9.73 -1.75
CA ASP A 135 7.36 10.15 -2.66
C ASP A 135 6.81 10.93 -3.84
N VAL A 136 7.42 12.08 -4.11
CA VAL A 136 7.01 13.01 -5.18
C VAL A 136 6.95 12.31 -6.53
N ASN A 137 7.96 11.52 -6.88
CA ASN A 137 8.03 10.88 -8.19
C ASN A 137 7.00 9.76 -8.32
N VAL A 138 6.72 9.06 -7.23
CA VAL A 138 5.72 7.99 -7.19
C VAL A 138 4.32 8.57 -7.34
N VAL A 139 3.99 9.62 -6.59
CA VAL A 139 2.68 10.30 -6.71
C VAL A 139 2.50 10.86 -8.11
N ASP A 140 3.50 11.57 -8.66
CA ASP A 140 3.40 12.13 -10.01
C ASP A 140 3.18 11.07 -11.08
N ALA A 141 3.83 9.90 -10.94
CA ALA A 141 3.63 8.79 -11.85
C ALA A 141 2.23 8.18 -11.71
N MET A 142 1.73 8.00 -10.47
CA MET A 142 0.40 7.48 -10.20
C MET A 142 -0.70 8.41 -10.75
N LEU A 143 -0.56 9.71 -10.54
CA LEU A 143 -1.49 10.71 -11.08
C LEU A 143 -1.55 10.65 -12.61
N ARG A 144 -0.41 10.59 -13.29
CA ARG A 144 -0.37 10.46 -14.76
C ARG A 144 -1.01 9.16 -15.25
N ILE A 145 -0.90 8.07 -14.49
CA ILE A 145 -1.50 6.78 -14.84
C ILE A 145 -3.03 6.85 -14.75
N ILE A 146 -3.55 7.40 -13.65
CA ILE A 146 -5.00 7.51 -13.40
C ILE A 146 -5.62 8.54 -14.36
N GLU A 147 -5.10 9.78 -14.37
CA GLU A 147 -5.61 10.87 -15.21
C GLU A 147 -5.43 10.58 -16.71
N GLY A 148 -4.45 9.74 -17.08
CA GLY A 148 -4.22 9.26 -18.45
C GLY A 148 -5.13 8.11 -18.88
N GLY A 149 -5.97 7.57 -17.99
CA GLY A 149 -6.86 6.44 -18.26
C GLY A 149 -6.15 5.10 -18.44
N GLU A 150 -4.89 4.99 -18.02
CA GLU A 150 -4.13 3.72 -18.03
C GLU A 150 -4.56 2.79 -16.87
N PHE A 151 -5.23 3.34 -15.86
CA PHE A 151 -5.77 2.61 -14.72
C PHE A 151 -7.10 3.22 -14.29
N ASP A 152 -8.13 2.39 -14.18
CA ASP A 152 -9.44 2.76 -13.66
C ASP A 152 -9.54 2.32 -12.19
N LEU A 153 -9.95 3.25 -11.32
CA LEU A 153 -10.12 3.01 -9.88
C LEU A 153 -11.42 2.25 -9.56
N GLY A 154 -12.27 1.97 -10.55
CA GLY A 154 -13.47 1.17 -10.37
C GLY A 154 -14.61 1.93 -9.69
N GLY A 155 -14.63 3.26 -9.79
CA GLY A 155 -15.80 4.06 -9.41
C GLY A 155 -16.98 3.70 -10.31
N GLU A 156 -18.17 3.50 -9.73
CA GLU A 156 -19.39 3.35 -10.52
C GLU A 156 -19.54 4.53 -11.50
N GLY A 157 -19.30 4.27 -12.78
CA GLY A 157 -19.75 5.12 -13.88
C GLY A 157 -18.66 5.62 -14.81
N LYS A 158 -18.25 4.80 -15.79
CA LYS A 158 -18.14 5.18 -17.22
C LYS A 158 -18.40 3.96 -18.11
N PHE A 159 -19.64 3.48 -18.11
CA PHE A 159 -20.19 2.82 -19.28
C PHE A 159 -21.11 3.84 -19.97
N GLU A 160 -20.57 4.53 -20.98
CA GLU A 160 -21.38 5.09 -22.07
C GLU A 160 -21.16 4.22 -23.31
#